data_AF-A0A1N7CIW3-F1
#
_entry.id   AF-A0A1N7CIW3-F1
#
_cell.length_a   1.000
_cell.length_b   1.000
_cell.length_c   1.000
_cell.angle_alpha   90.00
_cell.angle_beta   90.00
_cell.angle_gamma   90.00
#
_symmetry.space_group_name_H-M   'P 1'
#
loop_
_entity.id
_entity.type
_entity.pdbx_description
1 polymer ?
#
loop_
_entity_poly.entity_id
_entity_poly.type
_entity_poly.pdbx_seq_one_letter_code
_entity_poly.pdbx_strand_id
1 'polypeptide(L)' 'MSQDGDPLLIEARLDGSGSPVTREVPGGPGPSGVDLPEAGCWHVTLRWSGHVDTLRLRYVQQ' A
#
# COMPACT_ATOMS: atom_id res chain seq x y z
N MET A 1 -22.89 13.83 4.10
CA MET A 1 -21.79 13.52 5.02
C MET A 1 -20.77 12.73 4.21
N SER A 2 -19.70 13.39 3.75
CA SER A 2 -18.62 12.69 3.04
C SER A 2 -17.88 11.84 4.07
N GLN A 3 -17.85 10.52 3.88
CA GLN A 3 -17.11 9.60 4.72
C GLN A 3 -15.61 9.64 4.40
N ASP A 4 -15.02 10.84 4.33
CA ASP A 4 -13.58 10.93 4.10
C ASP A 4 -12.89 10.59 5.43
N GLY A 5 -12.62 9.29 5.64
CA GLY A 5 -11.81 8.83 6.76
C GLY A 5 -10.37 9.35 6.64
N ASP A 6 -9.57 9.19 7.71
CA ASP A 6 -8.15 9.58 7.66
C ASP A 6 -7.45 8.90 6.47
N PRO A 7 -6.51 9.58 5.80
CA PRO A 7 -5.88 9.07 4.60
C PRO A 7 -5.21 7.72 4.85
N LEU A 8 -5.31 6.82 3.88
CA LEU A 8 -4.56 5.58 3.87
C LEU A 8 -3.19 5.83 3.24
N LEU A 9 -2.14 5.60 4.02
CA LEU A 9 -0.76 5.59 3.55
C LEU A 9 -0.35 4.14 3.27
N ILE A 10 0.10 3.91 2.05
CA ILE A 10 0.58 2.63 1.55
C ILE A 10 2.08 2.78 1.28
N GLU A 11 2.90 1.95 1.90
CA GLU A 11 4.32 1.83 1.60
C GLU A 11 4.62 0.38 1.16
N ALA A 12 5.03 0.20 -0.09
CA ALA A 12 5.37 -1.10 -0.66
C ALA A 12 6.87 -1.19 -0.93
N ARG A 13 7.51 -2.27 -0.46
CA ARG A 13 8.93 -2.57 -0.68
C ARG A 13 9.11 -3.93 -1.32
N LEU A 14 9.95 -4.00 -2.33
CA LEU A 14 10.33 -5.25 -2.98
C LEU A 14 11.39 -5.95 -2.11
N ASP A 15 11.22 -7.26 -1.89
CA ASP A 15 12.18 -8.01 -1.09
C ASP A 15 13.55 -8.02 -1.77
N GLY A 16 14.58 -7.58 -1.03
CA GLY A 16 15.96 -7.54 -1.50
C GLY A 16 16.30 -6.40 -2.47
N SER A 17 15.39 -5.46 -2.73
CA SER A 17 15.61 -4.37 -3.69
C SER A 17 14.88 -3.06 -3.31
N GLY A 18 15.53 -1.93 -3.65
CA GLY A 18 14.85 -0.69 -4.01
C GLY A 18 14.38 0.26 -2.90
N SER A 19 14.08 1.49 -3.34
CA SER A 19 13.33 2.49 -2.57
C SER A 19 11.84 2.10 -2.50
N PRO A 20 11.14 2.39 -1.39
CA PRO A 20 9.73 2.09 -1.27
C PRO A 20 8.89 2.84 -2.32
N VAL A 21 7.84 2.19 -2.82
CA VAL A 21 6.73 2.85 -3.50
C VAL A 21 5.76 3.34 -2.44
N THR A 22 5.56 4.65 -2.35
CA THR A 22 4.63 5.25 -1.40
C THR A 22 3.43 5.83 -2.12
N ARG A 23 2.23 5.53 -1.63
CA ARG A 23 0.97 6.08 -2.13
C ARG A 23 0.09 6.53 -0.96
N GLU A 24 -0.39 7.76 -1.04
CA GLU A 24 -1.48 8.25 -0.20
C GLU A 24 -2.81 8.11 -0.95
N VAL A 25 -3.82 7.60 -0.25
CA VAL A 25 -5.20 7.48 -0.74
C VAL A 25 -6.08 8.35 0.14
N PRO A 26 -6.55 9.51 -0.38
CA PRO A 26 -7.48 10.36 0.34
C PRO A 26 -8.81 9.65 0.62
N GLY A 27 -9.44 9.95 1.76
CA GLY A 27 -10.76 9.43 2.12
C GLY A 27 -10.77 8.05 2.80
N GLY A 28 -9.59 7.47 3.06
CA GLY A 28 -9.43 6.23 3.82
C GLY A 28 -9.49 4.95 2.98
N PRO A 29 -9.65 3.76 3.62
CA PRO A 29 -9.47 2.45 2.99
C PRO A 29 -10.62 2.01 2.05
N GLY A 30 -11.38 2.97 1.48
CA GLY A 30 -12.23 2.71 0.31
C GLY A 30 -11.38 2.18 -0.87
N PRO A 31 -11.96 1.70 -1.99
CA PRO A 31 -11.23 0.92 -3.01
C PRO A 31 -9.89 1.58 -3.37
N SER A 32 -8.81 0.99 -2.85
CA SER A 32 -7.45 1.56 -2.84
C SER A 32 -6.50 0.58 -3.51
N GLY A 33 -5.92 0.96 -4.65
CA GLY A 33 -4.90 0.19 -5.36
C GLY A 33 -3.57 0.94 -5.39
N VAL A 34 -2.48 0.18 -5.47
CA VAL A 34 -1.14 0.70 -5.79
C VAL A 34 -0.57 -0.11 -6.94
N ASP A 35 -0.02 0.57 -7.94
CA ASP A 35 0.71 -0.08 -9.03
C ASP A 35 2.11 -0.42 -8.53
N LEU A 36 2.45 -1.72 -8.57
CA LEU A 36 3.78 -2.20 -8.25
C LEU A 36 4.62 -2.26 -9.54
N PRO A 37 5.82 -1.65 -9.58
CA PRO A 37 6.58 -1.49 -10.82
C PRO A 37 7.15 -2.81 -11.35
N GLU A 38 7.34 -3.80 -10.47
CA GLU A 38 8.04 -5.04 -10.79
C GLU A 38 7.37 -6.26 -10.16
N ALA A 39 7.35 -7.38 -10.87
CA ALA A 39 6.94 -8.67 -10.32
C ALA A 39 7.94 -9.12 -9.25
N GLY A 40 7.44 -9.67 -8.14
CA GLY A 40 8.28 -10.14 -7.05
C GLY A 40 7.53 -10.31 -5.74
N CYS A 41 8.27 -10.62 -4.67
CA CYS A 41 7.73 -10.67 -3.31
C CYS A 41 7.77 -9.26 -2.73
N TRP A 42 6.61 -8.75 -2.33
CA TRP A 42 6.47 -7.41 -1.78
C TRP A 42 6.03 -7.47 -0.33
N HIS A 43 6.64 -6.62 0.49
CA HIS A 43 6.18 -6.28 1.81
C HIS A 43 5.47 -4.93 1.74
N VAL A 44 4.19 -4.90 2.11
CA VAL A 44 3.38 -3.69 2.09
C VAL A 44 2.96 -3.35 3.52
N THR A 45 3.20 -2.10 3.91
CA THR A 45 2.75 -1.52 5.18
C THR A 45 1.65 -0.50 4.90
N LEU A 46 0.55 -0.63 5.63
CA LEU A 46 -0.63 0.20 5.53
C LEU A 46 -0.80 0.99 6.82
N ARG A 47 -1.11 2.28 6.74
CA ARG A 47 -1.35 3.14 7.92
C ARG A 47 -2.54 4.07 7.69
N TRP A 48 -3.48 4.10 8.63
CA TRP A 48 -4.66 4.97 8.60
C TRP A 48 -5.22 5.08 10.02
N SER A 49 -5.74 6.24 10.44
CA SER A 49 -6.40 6.43 11.75
C SER A 49 -5.69 5.81 12.97
N GLY A 50 -4.35 5.82 12.99
CA GLY A 50 -3.54 5.19 14.05
C GLY A 50 -3.42 3.65 13.96
N HIS A 51 -4.12 3.01 13.03
CA HIS A 51 -3.94 1.61 12.68
C HIS A 51 -2.71 1.39 11.81
N VAL A 52 -2.14 0.20 11.94
CA VAL A 52 -1.06 -0.29 11.09
C VAL A 52 -1.39 -1.74 10.72
N ASP A 53 -1.28 -2.07 9.44
CA ASP A 53 -1.33 -3.44 8.97
C ASP A 53 -0.16 -3.73 8.02
N THR A 54 0.21 -5.01 7.94
CA THR A 54 1.33 -5.48 7.12
C THR A 54 0.96 -6.75 6.38
N LEU A 55 1.25 -6.77 5.09
CA LEU A 55 1.03 -7.95 4.25
C LEU A 55 2.31 -8.29 3.50
N ARG A 56 2.50 -9.58 3.25
CA ARG A 56 3.45 -10.08 2.26
C ARG A 56 2.68 -10.72 1.13
N LEU A 57 2.91 -10.24 -0.08
CA LEU A 57 2.29 -10.78 -1.28
C LEU A 57 3.33 -11.10 -2.34
N ARG A 58 3.00 -12.03 -3.23
CA ARG A 58 3.74 -12.26 -4.47
C ARG A 58 2.98 -11.59 -5.60
N TYR A 59 3.56 -10.54 -6.17
CA TYR A 59 3.04 -9.88 -7.36
C TYR A 59 3.63 -10.56 -8.60
N VAL A 60 2.77 -10.95 -9.54
CA VAL A 60 3.17 -11.62 -10.78
C VAL A 60 2.68 -10.80 -11.97
N GLN A 61 3.54 -10.59 -12.97
CA GLN A 61 3.09 -10.10 -14.28
C GLN A 61 2.36 -11.24 -15.00
N GLN A 62 1.22 -10.92 -15.59
CA GLN A 62 0.44 -11.81 -16.45
C GLN A 62 1.02 -11.82 -17.87
#